data_AF-R6Y5L4-F1
#
_entry.id   AF-R6Y5L4-F1
#
_cell.length_a   1.000
_cell.length_b   1.000
_cell.length_c   1.000
_cell.angle_alpha   90.00
_cell.angle_beta   90.00
_cell.angle_gamma   90.00
#
_symmetry.space_group_name_H-M   'P 1'
#
loop_
_entity.id
_entity.type
_entity.pdbx_description
1 polymer ?
#
loop_
_entity_poly.entity_id
_entity_poly.type
_entity_poly.pdbx_seq_one_letter_code
_entity_poly.pdbx_strand_id
1 'polypeptide(L)'
;MERPQPLRKEFHSRVIGEAFGTYLLVEYSADELMFIDKHAAHERLLYERLKRENAGGEAQTLLEPVTVTLDKEEYTAALDHLEDFSKAGFEVEDFGSGTVLVRSAPLLLDGGDAAEAVMEIAGYLASLKNRMTTEHLDWVYHNVACRAAMKAGDSITREEMVSLAQELEQNPDVRYCPHGRPVYIILRRRDIERQFGRV
;
A
#
# COMPACT_ATOMS: atom_id res chain seq x y z
N MET A 1 45.77 14.15 -18.79
CA MET A 1 45.31 12.97 -18.04
C MET A 1 43.84 13.17 -17.77
N GLU A 2 42.97 12.65 -18.64
CA GLU A 2 41.52 12.67 -18.42
C GLU A 2 41.19 11.70 -17.30
N ARG A 3 40.45 12.18 -16.30
CA ARG A 3 39.85 11.32 -15.27
C ARG A 3 38.82 10.42 -15.95
N PRO A 4 38.81 9.10 -15.68
CA PRO A 4 37.73 8.26 -16.16
C PRO A 4 36.42 8.78 -15.56
N GLN A 5 35.47 9.15 -16.41
CA GLN A 5 34.10 9.39 -15.99
C GLN A 5 33.56 8.09 -15.37
N PRO A 6 32.81 8.14 -14.25
CA PRO A 6 32.14 6.95 -13.78
C PRO A 6 31.18 6.51 -14.89
N LEU A 7 31.35 5.27 -15.37
CA LEU A 7 30.36 4.59 -16.18
C LEU A 7 29.05 4.59 -15.38
N ARG A 8 28.17 5.55 -15.65
CA ARG A 8 26.77 5.41 -15.26
C ARG A 8 26.28 4.18 -16.00
N LYS A 9 26.12 3.07 -15.30
CA LYS A 9 25.25 1.99 -15.78
C LYS A 9 23.83 2.54 -15.75
N GLU A 10 23.46 3.29 -16.79
CA GLU A 10 22.06 3.64 -17.04
C GLU A 10 21.37 2.37 -17.54
N PHE A 11 20.94 1.54 -16.60
CA PHE A 11 19.76 0.69 -16.83
C PHE A 11 18.65 1.31 -15.99
N HIS A 12 17.84 2.13 -16.65
CA HIS A 12 16.56 2.55 -16.13
C HIS A 12 15.53 1.64 -16.78
N SER A 13 14.82 0.85 -15.97
CA SER A 13 13.65 0.10 -16.39
C SER A 13 12.82 0.88 -17.40
N ARG A 14 12.62 0.33 -18.60
CA ARG A 14 11.75 0.96 -19.59
C ARG A 14 10.34 0.42 -19.41
N VAL A 15 9.44 1.27 -18.95
CA VAL A 15 8.00 0.96 -18.91
C VAL A 15 7.46 0.86 -20.34
N ILE A 16 6.96 -0.33 -20.67
CA ILE A 16 6.30 -0.63 -21.95
C ILE A 16 4.86 -0.14 -21.91
N GLY A 17 4.12 -0.50 -20.85
CA GLY A 17 2.71 -0.15 -20.68
C GLY A 17 2.00 -1.09 -19.70
N GLU A 18 0.67 -1.08 -19.74
CA GLU A 18 -0.20 -1.88 -18.89
C GLU A 18 -0.92 -2.96 -19.72
N ALA A 19 -1.05 -4.16 -19.15
CA ALA A 19 -1.86 -5.24 -19.69
C ALA A 19 -3.01 -5.58 -18.74
N PHE A 20 -4.18 -5.84 -19.32
CA PHE A 20 -5.40 -6.26 -18.61
C PHE A 20 -5.89 -5.28 -17.52
N GLY A 21 -5.42 -4.02 -17.54
CA GLY A 21 -5.73 -3.04 -16.49
C GLY A 21 -5.11 -3.36 -15.12
N THR A 22 -4.14 -4.29 -15.06
CA THR A 22 -3.61 -4.81 -13.78
C THR A 22 -2.09 -4.94 -13.78
N TYR A 23 -1.49 -5.37 -14.89
CA TYR A 23 -0.07 -5.73 -14.92
C TYR A 23 0.74 -4.70 -15.66
N LEU A 24 1.77 -4.14 -15.03
CA LEU A 24 2.74 -3.28 -15.71
C LEU A 24 3.82 -4.15 -16.35
N LEU A 25 4.16 -3.84 -17.60
CA LEU A 25 5.25 -4.47 -18.33
C LEU A 25 6.46 -3.56 -18.38
N VAL A 26 7.60 -4.07 -17.94
CA VAL A 26 8.84 -3.31 -17.78
C VAL A 26 10.01 -4.09 -18.37
N GLU A 27 10.73 -3.51 -19.32
CA GLU A 27 12.05 -4.02 -19.72
C GLU A 27 13.02 -3.71 -18.57
N TYR A 28 13.26 -4.70 -17.71
CA TYR A 28 14.06 -4.54 -16.50
C TYR A 28 15.56 -4.57 -16.82
N SER A 29 15.96 -5.42 -17.75
CA SER A 29 17.32 -5.45 -18.30
C SER A 29 17.30 -5.84 -19.77
N ALA A 30 18.46 -5.89 -20.42
CA ALA A 30 18.55 -6.24 -21.85
C ALA A 30 17.94 -7.61 -22.20
N ASP A 31 17.83 -8.53 -21.22
CA ASP A 31 17.36 -9.89 -21.40
C ASP A 31 16.22 -10.28 -20.45
N GLU A 32 15.64 -9.32 -19.71
CA GLU A 32 14.60 -9.59 -18.71
C GLU A 32 13.40 -8.65 -18.87
N LEU A 33 12.23 -9.27 -18.99
CA LEU A 33 10.93 -8.61 -18.96
C LEU A 33 10.29 -8.85 -17.59
N MET A 34 9.99 -7.77 -16.88
CA MET A 34 9.35 -7.81 -15.57
C MET A 34 7.86 -7.50 -15.72
N PHE A 35 7.03 -8.31 -15.07
CA PHE A 35 5.59 -8.08 -14.91
C PHE A 35 5.34 -7.73 -13.46
N ILE A 36 4.80 -6.54 -13.22
CA ILE A 36 4.44 -6.06 -11.88
C ILE A 36 2.93 -6.16 -11.74
N ASP A 37 2.45 -6.79 -10.67
CA ASP A 37 1.05 -6.68 -10.25
C ASP A 37 0.86 -5.33 -9.54
N LYS A 38 0.12 -4.41 -10.18
CA LYS A 38 -0.09 -3.04 -9.67
C LYS A 38 -0.67 -3.04 -8.26
N HIS A 39 -1.66 -3.89 -8.00
CA HIS A 39 -2.32 -3.95 -6.70
C HIS A 39 -1.37 -4.46 -5.63
N ALA A 40 -0.71 -5.60 -5.90
CA ALA A 40 0.25 -6.17 -4.95
C ALA A 40 1.43 -5.23 -4.68
N ALA A 41 1.89 -4.50 -5.70
CA ALA A 41 2.95 -3.50 -5.58
C ALA A 41 2.52 -2.30 -4.73
N HIS A 42 1.36 -1.71 -5.04
CA HIS A 42 0.81 -0.59 -4.27
C HIS A 42 0.60 -0.97 -2.80
N GLU A 43 -0.07 -2.09 -2.53
CA GLU A 43 -0.30 -2.56 -1.16
C GLU A 43 1.01 -2.73 -0.40
N ARG A 44 2.01 -3.36 -1.03
CA ARG A 44 3.27 -3.68 -0.35
C ARG A 44 4.13 -2.44 -0.12
N LEU A 45 4.24 -1.55 -1.10
CA LEU A 45 4.97 -0.29 -0.96
C LEU A 45 4.32 0.60 0.09
N LEU A 46 2.99 0.64 0.12
CA LEU A 46 2.24 1.39 1.13
C LEU A 46 2.44 0.80 2.53
N TYR A 47 2.36 -0.52 2.67
CA TYR A 47 2.68 -1.19 3.93
C TYR A 47 4.10 -0.84 4.43
N GLU A 48 5.10 -0.90 3.54
CA GLU A 48 6.48 -0.54 3.90
C GLU A 48 6.63 0.94 4.28
N ARG A 49 5.89 1.84 3.63
CA ARG A 49 5.88 3.27 3.97
C ARG A 49 5.29 3.49 5.37
N LEU A 50 4.10 2.94 5.63
CA LEU A 50 3.42 3.01 6.94
C LEU A 50 4.28 2.42 8.06
N LYS A 51 4.98 1.32 7.78
CA LYS A 51 5.89 0.67 8.73
C LYS A 51 7.14 1.51 9.02
N ARG A 52 7.76 2.11 7.99
CA ARG A 52 8.97 2.95 8.15
C ARG A 52 8.69 4.25 8.88
N GLU A 53 7.54 4.86 8.59
CA GLU A 53 7.12 6.12 9.20
C GLU A 53 6.63 5.95 10.63
N ASN A 54 6.65 4.71 11.14
CA ASN A 54 6.36 4.37 12.52
C ASN A 54 5.07 5.05 12.98
N ALA A 55 3.97 4.70 12.33
CA ALA A 55 2.65 5.00 12.87
C ALA A 55 2.34 6.51 13.00
N GLY A 56 2.92 7.33 12.12
CA GLY A 56 2.75 8.78 12.13
C GLY A 56 3.04 9.41 10.78
N GLY A 57 2.85 8.63 9.71
CA GLY A 57 2.89 9.15 8.34
C GLY A 57 1.96 10.35 8.19
N GLU A 58 2.25 11.21 7.21
CA GLU A 58 1.52 12.47 6.99
C GLU A 58 0.00 12.22 7.01
N ALA A 59 -0.64 12.56 8.14
CA ALA A 59 -2.09 12.52 8.28
C ALA A 59 -2.65 13.80 7.67
N GLN A 60 -3.72 13.65 6.89
CA GLN A 60 -4.48 14.79 6.41
C GLN A 60 -5.68 15.02 7.31
N THR A 61 -5.91 16.27 7.69
CA THR A 61 -7.19 16.68 8.24
C THR A 61 -8.24 16.64 7.14
N LEU A 62 -9.34 15.95 7.38
CA LEU A 62 -10.45 15.88 6.44
C LEU A 62 -11.14 17.24 6.36
N LEU A 63 -11.59 17.61 5.16
CA LEU A 63 -12.33 18.87 4.94
C LEU A 63 -13.58 18.95 5.81
N GLU A 64 -14.27 17.82 5.96
CA GLU A 64 -15.38 17.62 6.86
C GLU A 64 -15.12 16.37 7.71
N PRO A 65 -15.26 16.45 9.05
CA PRO A 65 -15.17 15.28 9.90
C PRO A 65 -16.20 14.23 9.48
N VAL A 66 -15.79 12.96 9.46
CA VAL A 66 -16.65 11.85 9.04
C VAL A 66 -17.21 11.14 10.26
N THR A 67 -18.54 10.97 10.32
CA THR A 67 -19.20 10.21 11.38
C THR A 67 -19.22 8.73 11.05
N VAL A 68 -18.80 7.89 12.00
CA VAL A 68 -18.84 6.43 11.87
C VAL A 68 -19.69 5.86 12.99
N THR A 69 -20.83 5.26 12.63
CA THR A 69 -21.69 4.55 13.59
C THR A 69 -21.20 3.11 13.72
N LEU A 70 -20.95 2.69 14.96
CA LEU A 70 -20.39 1.41 15.34
C LEU A 70 -21.39 0.64 16.19
N ASP A 71 -21.25 -0.68 16.26
CA ASP A 71 -21.99 -1.45 17.26
C ASP A 71 -21.46 -1.17 18.68
N LYS A 72 -22.13 -1.70 19.70
CA LYS A 72 -21.80 -1.41 21.10
C LYS A 72 -20.39 -1.88 21.47
N GLU A 73 -19.97 -3.03 20.96
CA GLU A 73 -18.69 -3.66 21.29
C GLU A 73 -17.55 -2.96 20.55
N GLU A 74 -17.75 -2.69 19.25
CA GLU A 74 -16.88 -1.90 18.39
C GLU A 74 -16.68 -0.48 18.90
N TYR A 75 -17.76 0.20 19.29
CA TYR A 75 -17.68 1.55 19.85
C TYR A 75 -16.87 1.58 21.14
N THR A 76 -17.09 0.63 22.04
CA THR A 76 -16.32 0.53 23.29
C THR A 76 -14.85 0.27 22.98
N ALA A 77 -14.57 -0.68 22.08
CA ALA A 77 -13.21 -0.98 21.66
C ALA A 77 -12.53 0.22 20.99
N ALA A 78 -13.23 0.98 20.15
CA ALA A 78 -12.67 2.15 19.50
C ALA A 78 -12.23 3.22 20.52
N LEU A 79 -13.05 3.48 21.54
CA LEU A 79 -12.73 4.43 22.60
C LEU A 79 -11.59 3.96 23.51
N ASP A 80 -11.50 2.67 23.79
CA ASP A 80 -10.42 2.09 24.60
C ASP A 80 -9.06 2.10 23.86
N HIS A 81 -9.07 2.28 22.54
CA HIS A 81 -7.91 2.14 21.65
C HIS A 81 -7.63 3.38 20.78
N LEU A 82 -8.05 4.58 21.21
CA LEU A 82 -7.80 5.83 20.46
C LEU A 82 -6.31 6.08 20.15
N GLU A 83 -5.40 5.66 21.04
CA GLU A 83 -3.95 5.76 20.79
C GLU A 83 -3.49 4.87 19.63
N ASP A 84 -4.12 3.72 19.45
CA ASP A 84 -3.81 2.79 18.35
C ASP A 84 -4.33 3.33 17.01
N PHE A 85 -5.48 4.01 17.01
CA PHE A 85 -5.94 4.78 15.85
C PHE A 85 -4.98 5.91 15.50
N SER A 86 -4.50 6.65 16.50
CA SER A 86 -3.51 7.72 16.30
C SER A 86 -2.21 7.18 15.69
N LYS A 87 -1.74 6.02 16.16
CA LYS A 87 -0.64 5.27 15.54
C LYS A 87 -0.96 4.86 14.10
N ALA A 88 -2.18 4.46 13.80
CA ALA A 88 -2.58 4.15 12.43
C ALA A 88 -2.75 5.40 11.52
N GLY A 89 -2.52 6.62 12.04
CA GLY A 89 -2.66 7.88 11.31
C GLY A 89 -4.09 8.44 11.31
N PHE A 90 -4.95 7.95 12.20
CA PHE A 90 -6.32 8.43 12.37
C PHE A 90 -6.48 9.29 13.62
N GLU A 91 -7.21 10.38 13.50
CA GLU A 91 -7.69 11.16 14.64
C GLU A 91 -9.17 10.84 14.84
N VAL A 92 -9.44 9.96 15.80
CA VAL A 92 -10.79 9.51 16.15
C VAL A 92 -11.18 10.13 17.50
N GLU A 93 -12.40 10.66 17.59
CA GLU A 93 -12.95 11.21 18.83
C GLU A 93 -14.36 10.70 19.11
N ASP A 94 -14.75 10.72 20.38
CA ASP A 94 -16.10 10.34 20.79
C ASP A 94 -17.14 11.38 20.32
N PHE A 95 -18.21 10.90 19.69
CA PHE A 95 -19.37 11.70 19.30
C PHE A 95 -20.67 11.27 20.01
N GLY A 96 -20.58 10.25 20.87
CA GLY A 96 -21.68 9.71 21.63
C GLY A 96 -22.62 8.80 20.84
N SER A 97 -23.52 8.12 21.56
CA SER A 97 -24.58 7.29 20.99
C SER A 97 -24.08 6.18 20.03
N GLY A 98 -22.91 5.60 20.31
CA GLY A 98 -22.33 4.58 19.43
C GLY A 98 -21.67 5.13 18.16
N THR A 99 -21.40 6.44 18.11
CA THR A 99 -20.80 7.10 16.95
C THR A 99 -19.48 7.75 17.34
N VAL A 100 -18.48 7.63 16.47
CA VAL A 100 -17.21 8.34 16.56
C VAL A 100 -17.06 9.32 15.40
N LEU A 101 -16.27 10.37 15.59
CA LEU A 101 -15.86 11.30 14.54
C LEU A 101 -14.42 11.01 14.11
N VAL A 102 -14.20 10.98 12.81
CA VAL A 102 -12.87 10.91 12.21
C VAL A 102 -12.51 12.29 11.67
N ARG A 103 -11.53 12.95 12.30
CA ARG A 103 -11.06 14.28 11.92
C ARG A 103 -9.90 14.25 10.94
N SER A 104 -9.04 13.25 11.10
CA SER A 104 -7.83 13.09 10.31
C SER A 104 -7.65 11.62 9.95
N ALA A 105 -7.07 11.36 8.79
CA ALA A 105 -6.78 10.02 8.28
C ALA A 105 -5.44 10.04 7.51
N PRO A 106 -4.83 8.89 7.21
CA PRO A 106 -3.68 8.82 6.30
C PRO A 106 -3.97 9.54 4.97
N LEU A 107 -2.97 10.22 4.40
CA LEU A 107 -3.09 11.02 3.15
C LEU A 107 -3.71 10.26 1.96
N LEU A 108 -3.67 8.93 1.99
CA LEU A 108 -4.10 8.05 0.91
C LEU A 108 -5.56 7.59 1.03
N LEU A 109 -6.24 7.91 2.14
CA LEU A 109 -7.64 7.61 2.35
C LEU A 109 -8.46 8.89 2.22
N ASP A 110 -9.57 8.83 1.49
CA ASP A 110 -10.59 9.88 1.57
C ASP A 110 -11.56 9.63 2.72
N GLY A 111 -12.54 10.52 2.90
CA GLY A 111 -13.49 10.43 4.02
C GLY A 111 -14.30 9.13 4.05
N GLY A 112 -14.68 8.59 2.88
CA GLY A 112 -15.41 7.32 2.81
C GLY A 112 -14.53 6.14 3.20
N ASP A 113 -13.31 6.09 2.66
CA ASP A 113 -12.37 5.00 2.97
C ASP A 113 -11.92 5.05 4.43
N ALA A 114 -11.79 6.25 4.99
CA ALA A 114 -11.46 6.45 6.40
C ALA A 114 -12.56 5.91 7.31
N ALA A 115 -13.84 6.12 6.98
CA ALA A 115 -14.96 5.60 7.76
C ALA A 115 -14.97 4.07 7.80
N GLU A 116 -14.82 3.44 6.64
CA GLU A 116 -14.82 1.98 6.54
C GLU A 116 -13.57 1.37 7.20
N ALA A 117 -12.40 1.99 7.05
CA ALA A 117 -11.18 1.56 7.75
C ALA A 117 -11.38 1.61 9.27
N VAL A 118 -11.98 2.69 9.80
CA VAL A 118 -12.25 2.82 11.23
C VAL A 118 -13.22 1.76 11.73
N MET A 119 -14.28 1.46 10.96
CA MET A 119 -15.23 0.39 11.30
C MET A 119 -14.54 -0.97 11.35
N GLU A 120 -13.70 -1.30 10.38
CA GLU A 120 -13.03 -2.60 10.34
C GLU A 120 -11.95 -2.75 11.43
N ILE A 121 -11.22 -1.68 11.71
CA ILE A 121 -10.26 -1.63 12.82
C ILE A 121 -11.00 -1.79 14.16
N ALA A 122 -12.13 -1.10 14.35
CA ALA A 122 -12.95 -1.23 15.56
C ALA A 122 -13.50 -2.64 15.75
N GLY A 123 -13.99 -3.29 14.68
CA GLY A 123 -14.43 -4.69 14.69
C GLY A 123 -13.30 -5.67 15.03
N TYR A 124 -12.12 -5.45 14.45
CA TYR A 124 -10.94 -6.24 14.78
C TYR A 124 -10.56 -6.08 16.26
N LEU A 125 -10.49 -4.84 16.74
CA LEU A 125 -10.20 -4.53 18.14
C LEU A 125 -11.21 -5.12 19.11
N ALA A 126 -12.51 -5.07 18.81
CA ALA A 126 -13.56 -5.67 19.62
C ALA A 126 -13.43 -7.20 19.70
N SER A 127 -12.89 -7.84 18.65
CA SER A 127 -12.61 -9.28 18.67
C SER A 127 -11.40 -9.66 19.56
N LEU A 128 -10.53 -8.69 19.88
CA LEU A 128 -9.37 -8.92 20.73
C LEU A 128 -9.80 -8.97 22.20
N LYS A 129 -9.46 -10.07 22.88
CA LYS A 129 -9.71 -10.23 24.33
C LYS A 129 -8.62 -9.57 25.21
N ASN A 130 -7.54 -9.05 24.60
CA ASN A 130 -6.34 -8.54 25.27
C ASN A 130 -5.82 -7.27 24.55
N ARG A 131 -4.89 -6.54 25.20
CA ARG A 131 -4.25 -5.34 24.65
C ARG A 131 -3.61 -5.58 23.28
N MET A 132 -3.58 -4.53 22.47
CA MET A 132 -3.01 -4.55 21.13
C MET A 132 -1.49 -4.84 21.16
N THR A 133 -1.05 -5.82 20.34
CA THR A 133 0.37 -6.16 20.16
C THR A 133 0.91 -5.51 18.89
N THR A 134 2.22 -5.59 18.66
CA THR A 134 2.84 -5.14 17.40
C THR A 134 2.30 -5.89 16.17
N GLU A 135 1.87 -7.15 16.33
CA GLU A 135 1.27 -7.93 15.23
C GLU A 135 -0.11 -7.40 14.82
N HIS A 136 -0.87 -6.85 15.78
CA HIS A 136 -2.16 -6.23 15.52
C HIS A 136 -1.99 -4.88 14.79
N LEU A 137 -0.95 -4.10 15.10
CA LEU A 137 -0.60 -2.90 14.32
C LEU A 137 -0.27 -3.24 12.87
N ASP A 138 0.48 -4.33 12.64
CA ASP A 138 0.78 -4.81 11.28
C ASP A 138 -0.49 -5.14 10.49
N TRP A 139 -1.50 -5.73 11.15
CA TRP A 139 -2.81 -5.98 10.54
C TRP A 139 -3.54 -4.68 10.18
N VAL A 140 -3.52 -3.67 11.06
CA VAL A 140 -4.15 -2.36 10.80
C VAL A 140 -3.50 -1.68 9.60
N TYR A 141 -2.16 -1.66 9.51
CA TYR A 141 -1.48 -1.11 8.34
C TYR A 141 -1.80 -1.86 7.07
N HIS A 142 -1.92 -3.18 7.15
CA HIS A 142 -2.32 -3.98 6.01
C HIS A 142 -3.73 -3.61 5.52
N ASN A 143 -4.67 -3.41 6.45
CA ASN A 143 -6.04 -3.01 6.12
C ASN A 143 -6.10 -1.64 5.42
N VAL A 144 -5.44 -0.63 6.02
CA VAL A 144 -5.33 0.72 5.44
C VAL A 144 -4.69 0.67 4.05
N ALA A 145 -3.63 -0.12 3.90
CA ALA A 145 -2.91 -0.23 2.63
C ALA A 145 -3.77 -0.86 1.53
N CYS A 146 -4.53 -1.91 1.86
CA CYS A 146 -5.45 -2.57 0.95
C CYS A 146 -6.54 -1.61 0.45
N ARG A 147 -7.14 -0.83 1.35
CA ARG A 147 -8.21 0.14 1.01
C ARG A 147 -7.73 1.24 0.07
N ALA A 148 -6.59 1.85 0.38
CA ALA A 148 -5.97 2.84 -0.49
C ALA A 148 -5.60 2.26 -1.87
N ALA A 149 -5.07 1.02 -1.92
CA ALA A 149 -4.66 0.38 -3.16
C ALA A 149 -5.84 -0.01 -4.06
N MET A 150 -6.97 -0.46 -3.48
CA MET A 150 -8.18 -0.80 -4.24
C MET A 150 -8.76 0.42 -4.97
N LYS A 151 -8.68 1.61 -4.38
CA LYS A 151 -9.22 2.84 -4.97
C LYS A 151 -8.32 3.48 -6.02
N ALA A 152 -7.01 3.26 -5.91
CA ALA A 152 -6.05 3.64 -6.95
C ALA A 152 -6.25 2.83 -8.27
N GLY A 153 -7.20 1.89 -8.32
CA GLY A 153 -7.44 1.00 -9.44
C GLY A 153 -8.70 1.33 -10.24
N ASP A 154 -8.53 2.07 -11.34
CA ASP A 154 -9.22 1.78 -12.62
C ASP A 154 -8.40 2.27 -13.82
N SER A 155 -7.56 3.31 -13.65
CA SER A 155 -6.63 3.79 -14.67
C SER A 155 -5.32 4.30 -14.07
N ILE A 156 -4.17 3.92 -14.64
CA ILE A 156 -2.84 4.41 -14.26
C ILE A 156 -2.23 5.21 -15.41
N THR A 157 -1.68 6.38 -15.11
CA THR A 157 -0.95 7.21 -16.09
C THR A 157 0.45 6.65 -16.36
N ARG A 158 1.09 7.11 -17.43
CA ARG A 158 2.44 6.65 -17.77
C ARG A 158 3.47 7.10 -16.74
N GLU A 159 3.29 8.29 -16.21
CA GLU A 159 4.12 8.87 -15.16
C GLU A 159 4.01 8.04 -13.87
N GLU A 160 2.80 7.65 -13.47
CA GLU A 160 2.57 6.78 -12.32
C GLU A 160 3.17 5.38 -12.52
N MET A 161 3.06 4.81 -13.74
CA MET A 161 3.71 3.52 -14.05
C MET A 161 5.23 3.58 -13.89
N VAL A 162 5.85 4.67 -14.36
CA VAL A 162 7.30 4.88 -14.23
C VAL A 162 7.67 5.07 -12.76
N SER A 163 6.90 5.87 -12.01
CA SER A 163 7.11 6.07 -10.59
C SER A 163 7.04 4.75 -9.81
N LEU A 164 6.03 3.92 -10.07
CA LEU A 164 5.85 2.62 -9.42
C LEU A 164 7.03 1.68 -9.69
N ALA A 165 7.47 1.60 -10.95
CA ALA A 165 8.63 0.77 -11.31
C ALA A 165 9.92 1.24 -10.62
N GLN A 166 10.14 2.55 -10.56
CA GLN A 166 11.29 3.14 -9.87
C GLN A 166 11.24 2.93 -8.35
N GLU A 167 10.05 3.02 -7.75
CA GLU A 167 9.87 2.79 -6.31
C GLU A 167 10.15 1.33 -5.96
N LEU A 168 9.73 0.37 -6.79
CA LEU A 168 10.07 -1.05 -6.61
C LEU A 168 11.57 -1.32 -6.73
N GLU A 169 12.25 -0.68 -7.70
CA GLU A 169 13.71 -0.80 -7.83
C GLU A 169 14.47 -0.30 -6.60
N GLN A 170 13.96 0.76 -5.96
CA GLN A 170 14.53 1.32 -4.74
C GLN A 170 14.25 0.46 -3.50
N ASN A 171 13.31 -0.49 -3.58
CA ASN A 171 12.88 -1.35 -2.48
C ASN A 171 13.03 -2.85 -2.84
N PRO A 172 14.26 -3.38 -2.98
CA PRO A 172 14.51 -4.74 -3.49
C PRO A 172 13.96 -5.89 -2.61
N ASP A 173 13.59 -5.59 -1.36
CA ASP A 173 12.96 -6.52 -0.42
C ASP A 173 11.44 -6.67 -0.65
N VAL A 174 10.85 -5.82 -1.49
CA VAL A 174 9.42 -5.83 -1.87
C VAL A 174 9.18 -6.87 -2.97
N ARG A 175 9.34 -8.14 -2.60
CA ARG A 175 9.15 -9.28 -3.52
C ARG A 175 7.80 -9.97 -3.38
N TYR A 176 7.23 -9.91 -2.19
CA TYR A 176 5.96 -10.55 -1.87
C TYR A 176 5.03 -9.54 -1.20
N CYS A 177 3.74 -9.59 -1.54
CA CYS A 177 2.72 -8.85 -0.83
C CYS A 177 2.56 -9.43 0.60
N PRO A 178 1.86 -8.73 1.51
CA PRO A 178 1.64 -9.20 2.87
C PRO A 178 0.98 -10.59 2.98
N HIS A 179 0.28 -11.04 1.93
CA HIS A 179 -0.32 -12.39 1.83
C HIS A 179 0.57 -13.44 1.14
N GLY A 180 1.81 -13.11 0.79
CA GLY A 180 2.78 -14.04 0.19
C GLY A 180 2.67 -14.19 -1.33
N ARG A 181 1.85 -13.40 -2.04
CA ARG A 181 1.84 -13.39 -3.53
C ARG A 181 3.01 -12.57 -4.06
N PRO A 182 3.66 -12.98 -5.16
CA PRO A 182 4.75 -12.20 -5.73
C PRO A 182 4.24 -10.83 -6.21
N VAL A 183 4.97 -9.76 -5.88
CA VAL A 183 4.69 -8.39 -6.34
C VAL A 183 5.04 -8.23 -7.82
N TYR A 184 6.10 -8.92 -8.25
CA TYR A 184 6.51 -8.98 -9.63
C TYR A 184 7.07 -10.36 -9.98
N ILE A 185 7.04 -10.68 -11.27
CA ILE A 185 7.73 -11.84 -11.84
C ILE A 185 8.67 -11.40 -12.95
N ILE A 186 9.73 -12.17 -13.20
CA ILE A 186 10.70 -11.90 -14.26
C ILE A 186 10.64 -13.04 -15.28
N LEU A 187 10.43 -12.68 -16.55
CA LEU A 187 10.57 -13.57 -17.69
C LEU A 187 11.86 -13.24 -18.44
N ARG A 188 12.70 -14.26 -18.66
CA ARG A 188 13.93 -14.10 -19.43
C ARG A 188 13.65 -14.19 -20.92
N ARG A 189 14.35 -13.38 -21.72
CA ARG A 189 14.30 -13.41 -23.18
C ARG A 189 14.44 -14.83 -23.73
N ARG A 190 15.39 -15.61 -23.19
CA ARG A 190 15.61 -17.01 -23.61
C ARG A 190 14.38 -17.90 -23.42
N ASP A 191 13.63 -17.71 -22.35
CA ASP A 191 12.42 -18.51 -22.08
C ASP A 191 11.29 -18.14 -23.04
N ILE A 192 11.21 -16.86 -23.43
CA ILE A 192 10.31 -16.39 -24.49
C ILE A 192 10.73 -16.97 -25.85
N GLU A 193 12.02 -16.88 -26.21
CA GLU A 193 12.56 -17.42 -27.46
C GLU A 193 12.34 -18.92 -27.62
N ARG A 194 12.46 -19.69 -26.52
CA ARG A 194 12.13 -21.12 -26.48
C ARG A 194 10.68 -21.40 -26.86
N GLN A 195 9.73 -20.57 -26.41
CA GLN A 195 8.32 -20.72 -26.76
C GLN A 195 8.06 -20.45 -28.25
N PHE A 196 8.90 -19.63 -28.90
CA PHE A 196 8.89 -19.42 -30.34
C PHE A 196 9.71 -20.45 -31.13
N GLY A 197 10.31 -21.45 -30.48
CA GLY A 197 11.16 -22.46 -31.13
C GLY A 197 12.46 -21.91 -31.70
N ARG A 198 12.99 -20.81 -31.13
CA ARG A 198 14.19 -20.12 -31.63
C ARG A 198 15.49 -20.51 -30.90
N VAL A 199 15.45 -21.54 -30.04
CA VAL A 199 16.59 -22.00 -29.20
C VAL A 199 16.72 -23.51 -29.23
#